data_AF-A0A3D1VPI7-F1
#
_entry.id   AF-A0A3D1VPI7-F1
#
_cell.length_a   1.000
_cell.length_b   1.000
_cell.length_c   1.000
_cell.angle_alpha   90.00
_cell.angle_beta   90.00
_cell.angle_gamma   90.00
#
_symmetry.space_group_name_H-M   'P 1'
#
loop_
_entity.id
_entity.type
_entity.pdbx_description
1 polymer ?
#
loop_
_entity_poly.entity_id
_entity_poly.type
_entity_poly.pdbx_seq_one_letter_code
_entity_poly.pdbx_strand_id
1 'polypeptide(L)'
;TINTGIYLCKRKILRYIPGNSRQDFSSDIFPRLLQENFSMRGYVAQGYWCDIGSPSSYYTCIQDTLKGKIKDILNETTRQNLYKAGSGYYYQAPGVLREEDTVVTAGSVLSENCRLLRGSMVDGAVLFPDVTVGQDSRVDRSVLAKKVSLGKEVRVQEGVVMGENCEVEAYCSLPTGSSYQADTRIYFNGHRPFSDQREDLFDVDGIPIPLSTEEAVKVGRAVALAAEGDKIFIMRGSSGEEALLANEVSAGIMLAGKTAKWLGEGHYAMAVFAASTFRPSTLVFVTKDGNDKYKAILLDDCGLPLSNLARRRVENMYYTPFPDKPVGKSEQVEGCRELYLHSLVSMGKPLPGKTFYVSANQAGDYLSDAMTSLSANIRRGEPEKPDEMYLHISDDGRQFWFKKDECTADFDHIRGVILQEEAKRGIHSFSLPYLAPRIYDTLLSPFGATLYRYLSVAGENEQEARSLAAIQPAYRDGAAAAVTLIANFTEKDGFHENNLMKALTDLPPFQTVEEEYFPEGGDENKASLLARLSSAGGKGKEGIAFSTGNGFIAVTPRKNGFRIIAQSYSMEAAHELCTDMKGKIRGILGENENHKTP
;
A
#
# COMPACT_ATOMS: atom_id res chain seq x y z
N THR A 1 25.74 -6.38 27.19
CA THR A 1 25.51 -7.76 27.67
C THR A 1 24.02 -7.97 27.77
N ILE A 2 23.50 -9.11 27.31
CA ILE A 2 22.07 -9.45 27.39
C ILE A 2 21.83 -10.44 28.53
N ASN A 3 20.63 -10.42 29.12
CA ASN A 3 20.25 -11.38 30.16
C ASN A 3 20.04 -12.77 29.53
N THR A 4 20.69 -13.80 30.07
CA THR A 4 20.59 -15.19 29.58
C THR A 4 19.47 -16.00 30.24
N GLY A 5 18.66 -15.42 31.13
CA GLY A 5 17.55 -16.13 31.78
C GLY A 5 17.97 -17.25 32.76
N ILE A 6 19.27 -17.46 32.99
CA ILE A 6 19.78 -18.43 33.96
C ILE A 6 20.04 -17.72 35.28
N TYR A 7 19.31 -18.14 36.33
CA TYR A 7 19.39 -17.52 37.65
C TYR A 7 19.80 -18.54 38.72
N LEU A 8 20.90 -18.26 39.43
CA LEU A 8 21.31 -19.02 40.59
C LEU A 8 20.81 -18.34 41.87
N CYS A 9 19.74 -18.88 42.44
CA CYS A 9 19.04 -18.26 43.56
C CYS A 9 19.11 -19.14 44.83
N LYS A 10 19.29 -18.51 46.00
CA LYS A 10 19.04 -19.19 47.28
C LYS A 10 17.54 -19.49 47.40
N ARG A 11 17.16 -20.68 47.88
CA ARG A 11 15.76 -21.12 48.04
C ARG A 11 14.85 -20.09 48.72
N LYS A 12 15.38 -19.28 49.65
CA LYS A 12 14.63 -18.22 50.34
C LYS A 12 13.99 -17.19 49.39
N ILE A 13 14.52 -17.02 48.17
CA ILE A 13 13.98 -16.11 47.15
C ILE A 13 12.56 -16.53 46.73
N LEU A 14 12.22 -17.82 46.80
CA LEU A 14 10.88 -18.32 46.44
C LEU A 14 9.76 -17.74 47.33
N ARG A 15 10.07 -17.24 48.53
CA ARG A 15 9.08 -16.57 49.41
C ARG A 15 8.58 -15.24 48.84
N TYR A 16 9.33 -14.65 47.91
CA TYR A 16 8.97 -13.41 47.22
C TYR A 16 8.07 -13.64 46.00
N ILE A 17 7.80 -14.90 45.65
CA ILE A 17 6.91 -15.29 44.56
C ILE A 17 5.58 -15.72 45.21
N PRO A 18 4.60 -14.81 45.35
CA PRO A 18 3.31 -15.15 45.95
C PRO A 18 2.58 -16.19 45.11
N GLY A 19 1.99 -17.18 45.78
CA GLY A 19 1.13 -18.16 45.13
C GLY A 19 -0.04 -17.49 44.41
N ASN A 20 -0.45 -18.04 43.26
CA ASN A 20 -1.56 -17.56 42.43
C ASN A 20 -1.38 -16.18 41.78
N SER A 21 -0.14 -15.75 41.51
CA SER A 21 0.12 -14.58 40.65
C SER A 21 1.21 -14.87 39.63
N ARG A 22 1.07 -14.33 38.42
CA ARG A 22 2.13 -14.35 37.40
C ARG A 22 3.13 -13.27 37.78
N GLN A 23 4.39 -13.66 37.98
CA GLN A 23 5.50 -12.77 38.32
C GLN A 23 6.62 -12.97 37.31
N ASP A 24 7.24 -11.89 36.86
CA ASP A 24 8.45 -11.89 36.04
C ASP A 24 9.70 -11.62 36.90
N PHE A 25 10.77 -12.37 36.64
CA PHE A 25 12.00 -12.22 37.42
C PHE A 25 12.66 -10.85 37.21
N SER A 26 12.69 -10.38 35.96
CA SER A 26 13.38 -9.13 35.60
C SER A 26 12.61 -7.90 36.06
N SER A 27 11.29 -7.97 35.98
CA SER A 27 10.39 -6.83 36.15
C SER A 27 9.82 -6.73 37.56
N ASP A 28 9.61 -7.85 38.25
CA ASP A 28 8.98 -7.87 39.57
C ASP A 28 9.96 -8.30 40.68
N ILE A 29 10.64 -9.43 40.49
CA ILE A 29 11.44 -10.05 41.56
C ILE A 29 12.75 -9.32 41.80
N PHE A 30 13.53 -9.01 40.76
CA PHE A 30 14.83 -8.33 40.94
C PHE A 30 14.71 -6.94 41.55
N PRO A 31 13.79 -6.06 41.11
CA PRO A 31 13.62 -4.75 41.75
C PRO A 31 13.30 -4.87 43.24
N ARG A 32 12.42 -5.80 43.62
CA ARG A 32 12.05 -6.03 45.02
C ARG A 32 13.22 -6.55 45.86
N LEU A 33 14.00 -7.49 45.33
CA LEU A 33 15.20 -8.01 46.00
C LEU A 33 16.26 -6.91 46.20
N LEU A 34 16.44 -6.03 45.21
CA LEU A 34 17.34 -4.88 45.32
C LEU A 34 16.87 -3.88 46.38
N GLN A 35 15.56 -3.56 46.43
CA GLN A 35 14.98 -2.71 47.47
C GLN A 35 15.19 -3.26 48.88
N GLU A 36 15.11 -4.58 49.04
CA GLU A 36 15.39 -5.27 50.31
C GLU A 36 16.88 -5.55 50.56
N ASN A 37 17.78 -4.91 49.78
CA ASN A 37 19.24 -4.99 49.91
C ASN A 37 19.82 -6.41 49.78
N PHE A 38 19.20 -7.27 48.96
CA PHE A 38 19.80 -8.56 48.63
C PHE A 38 21.02 -8.38 47.72
N SER A 39 22.10 -9.11 48.02
CA SER A 39 23.27 -9.15 47.15
C SER A 39 22.94 -9.89 45.85
N MET A 40 22.96 -9.17 44.74
CA MET A 40 22.87 -9.69 43.38
C MET A 40 24.22 -9.55 42.67
N ARG A 41 24.60 -10.58 41.91
CA ARG A 41 25.85 -10.61 41.14
C ARG A 41 25.56 -11.09 39.72
N GLY A 42 26.18 -10.45 38.73
CA GLY A 42 26.14 -10.89 37.34
C GLY A 42 27.36 -11.72 36.99
N TYR A 43 27.18 -12.76 36.17
CA TYR A 43 28.26 -13.50 35.55
C TYR A 43 28.18 -13.32 34.03
N VAL A 44 29.24 -12.79 33.42
CA VAL A 44 29.31 -12.66 31.97
C VAL A 44 29.70 -14.01 31.39
N ALA A 45 28.71 -14.78 30.97
CA ALA A 45 28.93 -16.06 30.33
C ALA A 45 29.68 -15.89 29.00
N GLN A 46 30.63 -16.79 28.75
CA GLN A 46 31.37 -16.90 27.50
C GLN A 46 30.78 -18.04 26.66
N GLY A 47 30.75 -17.87 25.34
CA GLY A 47 30.23 -18.89 24.42
C GLY A 47 29.03 -18.40 23.60
N TYR A 48 28.43 -19.33 22.85
CA TYR A 48 27.26 -19.03 22.03
C TYR A 48 26.00 -18.97 22.89
N TRP A 49 25.23 -17.90 22.73
CA TRP A 49 23.92 -17.72 23.34
C TRP A 49 22.94 -17.28 22.26
N CYS A 50 21.82 -18.01 22.12
CA CYS A 50 20.73 -17.66 21.23
C CYS A 50 19.42 -17.78 22.00
N ASP A 51 18.69 -16.67 22.13
CA ASP A 51 17.37 -16.63 22.73
C ASP A 51 16.34 -17.05 21.68
N ILE A 52 15.96 -18.33 21.70
CA ILE A 52 15.03 -18.91 20.73
C ILE A 52 13.60 -18.58 21.15
N GLY A 53 13.09 -17.44 20.68
CA GLY A 53 11.72 -16.98 20.91
C GLY A 53 10.84 -16.94 19.65
N SER A 54 11.41 -17.17 18.48
CA SER A 54 10.72 -17.14 17.18
C SER A 54 11.22 -18.25 16.23
N PRO A 55 10.42 -18.63 15.22
CA PRO A 55 10.89 -19.59 14.20
C PRO A 55 12.15 -19.13 13.46
N SER A 56 12.32 -17.83 13.22
CA SER A 56 13.52 -17.28 12.59
C SER A 56 14.76 -17.43 13.49
N SER A 57 14.64 -17.16 14.80
CA SER A 57 15.73 -17.37 15.76
C SER A 57 16.13 -18.84 15.88
N TYR A 58 15.14 -19.76 15.86
CA TYR A 58 15.38 -21.20 15.80
C TYR A 58 16.16 -21.58 14.54
N TYR A 59 15.68 -21.15 13.37
CA TYR A 59 16.33 -21.43 12.10
C TYR A 59 17.78 -20.91 12.05
N THR A 60 18.01 -19.68 12.52
CA THR A 60 19.37 -19.12 12.62
C THR A 60 20.27 -19.96 13.52
N CYS A 61 19.78 -20.42 14.67
CA CYS A 61 20.54 -21.29 15.57
C CYS A 61 20.95 -22.61 14.90
N ILE A 62 20.05 -23.21 14.12
CA ILE A 62 20.36 -24.40 13.31
C ILE A 62 21.43 -24.09 12.25
N GLN A 63 21.30 -22.99 11.52
CA GLN A 63 22.30 -22.57 10.53
C GLN A 63 23.68 -22.32 11.16
N ASP A 64 23.72 -21.69 12.33
CA ASP A 64 24.94 -21.44 13.08
C ASP A 64 25.58 -22.74 13.58
N THR A 65 24.76 -23.73 13.95
CA THR A 65 25.22 -25.09 14.28
C THR A 65 25.89 -25.75 13.09
N LEU A 66 25.25 -25.77 11.92
CA LEU A 66 25.80 -26.38 10.70
C LEU A 66 27.05 -25.66 10.17
N LYS A 67 27.18 -24.37 10.44
CA LYS A 67 28.37 -23.56 10.14
C LYS A 67 29.50 -23.75 11.17
N GLY A 68 29.29 -24.55 12.21
CA GLY A 68 30.29 -24.82 13.24
C GLY A 68 30.55 -23.64 14.19
N LYS A 69 29.64 -22.67 14.28
CA LYS A 69 29.76 -21.56 15.24
C LYS A 69 29.50 -21.99 16.69
N ILE A 70 28.72 -23.07 16.86
CA ILE A 70 28.43 -23.67 18.17
C ILE A 70 29.38 -24.86 18.38
N LYS A 71 30.26 -24.75 19.37
CA LYS A 71 31.23 -25.81 19.71
C LYS A 71 30.60 -26.88 20.59
N ASP A 72 31.08 -28.11 20.45
CA ASP A 72 30.78 -29.25 21.35
C ASP A 72 29.31 -29.69 21.47
N ILE A 73 28.43 -29.23 20.56
CA ILE A 73 27.00 -29.61 20.57
C ILE A 73 26.70 -30.89 19.78
N LEU A 74 27.53 -31.20 18.77
CA LEU A 74 27.37 -32.39 17.92
C LEU A 74 28.23 -33.53 18.47
N ASN A 75 27.59 -34.63 18.85
CA ASN A 75 28.29 -35.87 19.22
C ASN A 75 28.84 -36.59 17.97
N GLU A 76 29.63 -37.65 18.18
CA GLU A 76 30.24 -38.41 17.07
C GLU A 76 29.20 -38.97 16.10
N THR A 77 28.08 -39.48 16.60
CA THR A 77 26.98 -40.01 15.78
C THR A 77 26.34 -38.94 14.90
N THR A 78 26.12 -37.73 15.42
CA THR A 78 25.57 -36.61 14.63
C THR A 78 26.55 -36.15 13.55
N ARG A 79 27.87 -36.17 13.85
CA ARG A 79 28.91 -35.82 12.87
C ARG A 79 29.01 -36.81 11.71
N GLN A 80 28.77 -38.10 11.96
CA GLN A 80 28.74 -39.13 10.91
C GLN A 80 27.61 -38.93 9.89
N ASN A 81 26.56 -38.22 10.28
CA ASN A 81 25.37 -37.93 9.47
C ASN A 81 25.39 -36.52 8.85
N LEU A 82 26.56 -35.86 8.85
CA LEU A 82 26.78 -34.61 8.12
C LEU A 82 27.31 -34.90 6.72
N TYR A 83 26.65 -34.32 5.73
CA TYR A 83 26.98 -34.50 4.32
C TYR A 83 27.38 -33.16 3.72
N LYS A 84 28.41 -33.17 2.87
CA LYS A 84 28.88 -31.97 2.18
C LYS A 84 27.98 -31.68 0.98
N ALA A 85 27.57 -30.42 0.83
CA ALA A 85 26.84 -29.92 -0.34
C ALA A 85 27.41 -28.54 -0.74
N GLY A 86 28.07 -28.46 -1.89
CA GLY A 86 28.76 -27.25 -2.31
C GLY A 86 29.81 -26.79 -1.30
N SER A 87 29.71 -25.54 -0.85
CA SER A 87 30.61 -24.92 0.14
C SER A 87 30.21 -25.16 1.60
N GLY A 88 29.11 -25.87 1.86
CA GLY A 88 28.60 -26.10 3.22
C GLY A 88 28.22 -27.55 3.50
N TYR A 89 27.48 -27.75 4.58
CA TYR A 89 27.01 -29.06 5.04
C TYR A 89 25.50 -29.07 5.26
N TYR A 90 24.90 -30.26 5.11
CA TYR A 90 23.55 -30.56 5.56
C TYR A 90 23.57 -31.77 6.49
N TYR A 91 22.54 -31.89 7.32
CA TYR A 91 22.35 -33.05 8.20
C TYR A 91 21.24 -33.95 7.66
N GLN A 92 21.46 -35.27 7.70
CA GLN A 92 20.45 -36.25 7.37
C GLN A 92 20.45 -37.38 8.39
N ALA A 93 19.35 -37.51 9.14
CA ALA A 93 19.19 -38.57 10.12
C ALA A 93 19.10 -39.98 9.46
N PRO A 94 19.37 -41.05 10.23
CA PRO A 94 19.09 -42.41 9.78
C PRO A 94 17.60 -42.60 9.41
N GLY A 95 17.33 -43.42 8.40
CA GLY A 95 15.96 -43.74 7.97
C GLY A 95 15.32 -42.71 7.03
N VAL A 96 16.03 -41.65 6.63
CA VAL A 96 15.60 -40.76 5.55
C VAL A 96 15.61 -41.52 4.22
N LEU A 97 14.45 -41.54 3.54
CA LEU A 97 14.30 -42.15 2.22
C LEU A 97 14.33 -41.09 1.14
N ARG A 98 15.12 -41.33 0.10
CA ARG A 98 15.28 -40.42 -1.04
C ARG A 98 15.10 -41.21 -2.32
N GLU A 99 14.14 -40.76 -3.13
CA GLU A 99 13.96 -41.27 -4.49
C GLU A 99 14.97 -40.61 -5.46
N GLU A 100 14.91 -41.04 -6.72
CA GLU A 100 15.74 -40.51 -7.81
C GLU A 100 15.55 -39.00 -8.00
N ASP A 101 16.59 -38.33 -8.51
CA ASP A 101 16.58 -36.90 -8.83
C ASP A 101 16.31 -35.95 -7.64
N THR A 102 16.42 -36.42 -6.39
CA THR A 102 16.23 -35.58 -5.20
C THR A 102 17.46 -34.72 -4.89
N VAL A 103 17.25 -33.43 -4.62
CA VAL A 103 18.32 -32.47 -4.32
C VAL A 103 18.22 -31.98 -2.88
N VAL A 104 19.33 -32.01 -2.15
CA VAL A 104 19.44 -31.45 -0.79
C VAL A 104 20.67 -30.56 -0.75
N THR A 105 20.49 -29.29 -0.40
CA THR A 105 21.57 -28.29 -0.37
C THR A 105 22.11 -28.06 1.04
N ALA A 106 23.20 -27.30 1.15
CA ALA A 106 23.78 -26.91 2.42
C ALA A 106 22.79 -26.09 3.28
N GLY A 107 22.88 -26.27 4.60
CA GLY A 107 21.98 -25.64 5.55
C GLY A 107 20.70 -26.46 5.80
N SER A 108 20.46 -27.54 5.06
CA SER A 108 19.30 -28.41 5.28
C SER A 108 19.49 -29.36 6.47
N VAL A 109 18.39 -29.68 7.14
CA VAL A 109 18.32 -30.67 8.22
C VAL A 109 17.14 -31.59 7.95
N LEU A 110 17.41 -32.88 7.75
CA LEU A 110 16.39 -33.91 7.56
C LEU A 110 16.38 -34.82 8.78
N SER A 111 15.25 -34.86 9.50
CA SER A 111 15.08 -35.71 10.69
C SER A 111 14.66 -37.13 10.30
N GLU A 112 14.42 -37.98 11.29
CA GLU A 112 14.10 -39.40 11.08
C GLU A 112 12.85 -39.60 10.22
N ASN A 113 12.88 -40.65 9.39
CA ASN A 113 11.77 -41.08 8.54
C ASN A 113 11.25 -40.03 7.52
N CYS A 114 11.99 -38.96 7.25
CA CYS A 114 11.62 -38.07 6.16
C CYS A 114 11.65 -38.83 4.82
N ARG A 115 10.69 -38.54 3.95
CA ARG A 115 10.61 -39.09 2.59
C ARG A 115 10.69 -37.98 1.57
N LEU A 116 11.73 -37.99 0.74
CA LEU A 116 11.87 -37.10 -0.40
C LEU A 116 11.51 -37.89 -1.67
N LEU A 117 10.38 -37.56 -2.28
CA LEU A 117 9.92 -38.22 -3.51
C LEU A 117 10.65 -37.67 -4.73
N ARG A 118 10.54 -38.36 -5.88
CA ARG A 118 11.30 -38.10 -7.09
C ARG A 118 11.30 -36.61 -7.49
N GLY A 119 12.47 -36.09 -7.83
CA GLY A 119 12.64 -34.71 -8.32
C GLY A 119 12.44 -33.61 -7.27
N SER A 120 12.19 -33.96 -6.00
CA SER A 120 12.02 -32.96 -4.94
C SER A 120 13.34 -32.29 -4.53
N MET A 121 13.24 -31.04 -4.08
CA MET A 121 14.38 -30.21 -3.67
C MET A 121 14.18 -29.63 -2.27
N VAL A 122 15.17 -29.80 -1.40
CA VAL A 122 15.22 -29.21 -0.06
C VAL A 122 16.42 -28.28 0.04
N ASP A 123 16.15 -26.97 -0.02
CA ASP A 123 17.16 -25.92 -0.07
C ASP A 123 17.28 -25.17 1.26
N GLY A 124 18.29 -25.53 2.07
CA GLY A 124 18.53 -24.92 3.36
C GLY A 124 17.37 -25.02 4.35
N ALA A 125 16.51 -26.03 4.28
CA ALA A 125 15.29 -26.14 5.11
C ALA A 125 15.43 -27.16 6.25
N VAL A 126 14.61 -27.01 7.29
CA VAL A 126 14.58 -27.89 8.47
C VAL A 126 13.29 -28.72 8.45
N LEU A 127 13.43 -30.02 8.22
CA LEU A 127 12.34 -30.99 8.21
C LEU A 127 12.38 -31.83 9.49
N PHE A 128 11.30 -31.79 10.26
CA PHE A 128 11.12 -32.59 11.47
C PHE A 128 10.74 -34.04 11.12
N PRO A 129 10.67 -34.95 12.10
CA PRO A 129 10.37 -36.35 11.84
C PRO A 129 9.09 -36.58 11.03
N ASP A 130 9.13 -37.62 10.20
CA ASP A 130 8.00 -38.11 9.40
C ASP A 130 7.47 -37.13 8.33
N VAL A 131 8.25 -36.11 7.94
CA VAL A 131 7.89 -35.19 6.84
C VAL A 131 8.01 -35.89 5.48
N THR A 132 6.98 -35.76 4.64
CA THR A 132 7.00 -36.23 3.25
C THR A 132 7.01 -35.03 2.30
N VAL A 133 8.03 -34.93 1.45
CA VAL A 133 8.14 -33.93 0.38
C VAL A 133 7.76 -34.60 -0.93
N GLY A 134 6.60 -34.21 -1.48
CA GLY A 134 6.04 -34.84 -2.67
C GLY A 134 6.86 -34.62 -3.94
N GLN A 135 6.51 -35.37 -4.99
CA GLN A 135 7.25 -35.39 -6.26
C GLN A 135 7.40 -33.98 -6.83
N ASP A 136 8.58 -33.62 -7.36
CA ASP A 136 8.86 -32.32 -7.99
C ASP A 136 8.59 -31.09 -7.10
N SER A 137 8.46 -31.29 -5.78
CA SER A 137 8.22 -30.22 -4.81
C SER A 137 9.51 -29.56 -4.35
N ARG A 138 9.44 -28.29 -3.98
CA ARG A 138 10.60 -27.53 -3.50
C ARG A 138 10.30 -26.88 -2.17
N VAL A 139 11.25 -27.01 -1.24
CA VAL A 139 11.21 -26.40 0.08
C VAL A 139 12.43 -25.51 0.27
N ASP A 140 12.21 -24.20 0.29
CA ASP A 140 13.25 -23.20 0.44
C ASP A 140 13.26 -22.65 1.87
N ARG A 141 14.41 -22.72 2.56
CA ARG A 141 14.73 -22.01 3.83
C ARG A 141 13.56 -21.92 4.82
N SER A 142 12.92 -23.05 5.09
CA SER A 142 11.67 -23.13 5.86
C SER A 142 11.75 -24.18 6.96
N VAL A 143 10.78 -24.15 7.88
CA VAL A 143 10.70 -25.10 9.00
C VAL A 143 9.38 -25.86 8.92
N LEU A 144 9.46 -27.17 8.69
CA LEU A 144 8.30 -28.05 8.60
C LEU A 144 8.31 -28.95 9.84
N ALA A 145 7.29 -28.84 10.69
CA ALA A 145 7.16 -29.65 11.89
C ALA A 145 6.78 -31.11 11.55
N LYS A 146 6.58 -31.93 12.59
CA LYS A 146 6.40 -33.38 12.46
C LYS A 146 5.22 -33.73 11.57
N LYS A 147 5.32 -34.82 10.82
CA LYS A 147 4.21 -35.39 10.02
C LYS A 147 3.60 -34.43 9.00
N VAL A 148 4.34 -33.42 8.52
CA VAL A 148 3.89 -32.58 7.41
C VAL A 148 3.96 -33.39 6.11
N SER A 149 2.90 -33.39 5.32
CA SER A 149 2.84 -34.06 4.02
C SER A 149 2.60 -33.05 2.91
N LEU A 150 3.55 -32.93 1.99
CA LEU A 150 3.42 -32.13 0.77
C LEU A 150 3.05 -33.04 -0.41
N GLY A 151 2.02 -32.65 -1.16
CA GLY A 151 1.63 -33.27 -2.42
C GLY A 151 2.64 -33.04 -3.54
N LYS A 152 2.31 -33.46 -4.76
CA LYS A 152 3.14 -33.27 -5.95
C LYS A 152 3.26 -31.78 -6.33
N GLU A 153 4.42 -31.34 -6.81
CA GLU A 153 4.68 -29.99 -7.35
C GLU A 153 4.34 -28.85 -6.36
N VAL A 154 4.52 -29.09 -5.06
CA VAL A 154 4.32 -28.07 -4.03
C VAL A 154 5.54 -27.15 -3.94
N ARG A 155 5.31 -25.84 -3.84
CA ARG A 155 6.37 -24.84 -3.66
C ARG A 155 6.25 -24.17 -2.30
N VAL A 156 7.14 -24.50 -1.38
CA VAL A 156 7.28 -23.86 -0.07
C VAL A 156 8.38 -22.81 -0.16
N GLN A 157 7.98 -21.53 -0.18
CA GLN A 157 8.91 -20.40 -0.27
C GLN A 157 9.64 -20.16 1.07
N GLU A 158 10.61 -19.24 1.08
CA GLU A 158 11.46 -19.00 2.25
C GLU A 158 10.70 -18.51 3.49
N GLY A 159 11.17 -18.92 4.66
CA GLY A 159 10.62 -18.48 5.94
C GLY A 159 9.25 -19.05 6.28
N VAL A 160 8.74 -20.03 5.53
CA VAL A 160 7.49 -20.70 5.86
C VAL A 160 7.66 -21.58 7.10
N VAL A 161 6.66 -21.56 7.98
CA VAL A 161 6.59 -22.39 9.18
C VAL A 161 5.33 -23.22 9.13
N MET A 162 5.46 -24.55 9.15
CA MET A 162 4.30 -25.46 9.21
C MET A 162 4.24 -26.18 10.55
N GLY A 163 3.07 -26.13 11.20
CA GLY A 163 2.75 -26.90 12.39
C GLY A 163 2.70 -28.41 12.15
N GLU A 164 2.59 -29.17 13.24
CA GLU A 164 2.54 -30.63 13.16
C GLU A 164 1.29 -31.09 12.40
N ASN A 165 1.42 -32.19 11.64
CA ASN A 165 0.31 -32.84 10.94
C ASN A 165 -0.39 -31.97 9.89
N CYS A 166 0.30 -31.00 9.29
CA CYS A 166 -0.25 -30.27 8.15
C CYS A 166 -0.21 -31.11 6.87
N GLU A 167 -1.27 -31.02 6.07
CA GLU A 167 -1.37 -31.67 4.77
C GLU A 167 -1.51 -30.60 3.69
N VAL A 168 -0.67 -30.64 2.66
CA VAL A 168 -0.69 -29.72 1.52
C VAL A 168 -0.98 -30.52 0.27
N GLU A 169 -2.08 -30.19 -0.41
CA GLU A 169 -2.46 -30.82 -1.66
C GLU A 169 -1.43 -30.54 -2.77
N ALA A 170 -1.43 -31.38 -3.80
CA ALA A 170 -0.58 -31.19 -4.96
C ALA A 170 -0.80 -29.80 -5.61
N TYR A 171 0.25 -29.25 -6.20
CA TYR A 171 0.26 -28.00 -6.96
C TYR A 171 0.05 -26.72 -6.14
N CYS A 172 0.01 -26.80 -4.81
CA CYS A 172 -0.08 -25.65 -3.93
C CYS A 172 1.26 -24.87 -3.82
N SER A 173 1.16 -23.57 -3.55
CA SER A 173 2.31 -22.75 -3.16
C SER A 173 2.09 -22.07 -1.84
N LEU A 174 3.07 -22.16 -0.94
CA LEU A 174 3.07 -21.50 0.35
C LEU A 174 3.95 -20.24 0.26
N PRO A 175 3.37 -19.04 0.50
CA PRO A 175 4.06 -17.78 0.27
C PRO A 175 5.12 -17.51 1.35
N THR A 176 6.15 -16.74 0.99
CA THR A 176 7.26 -16.34 1.86
C THR A 176 6.77 -15.84 3.23
N GLY A 177 7.38 -16.36 4.30
CA GLY A 177 7.12 -15.95 5.68
C GLY A 177 5.77 -16.36 6.27
N SER A 178 4.95 -17.14 5.55
CA SER A 178 3.67 -17.62 6.07
C SER A 178 3.84 -18.65 7.19
N SER A 179 2.85 -18.71 8.09
CA SER A 179 2.85 -19.64 9.22
C SER A 179 1.50 -20.37 9.29
N TYR A 180 1.56 -21.70 9.40
CA TYR A 180 0.40 -22.58 9.44
C TYR A 180 0.35 -23.31 10.78
N GLN A 181 -0.81 -23.30 11.43
CA GLN A 181 -1.01 -24.01 12.70
C GLN A 181 -1.03 -25.52 12.50
N ALA A 182 -0.90 -26.29 13.58
CA ALA A 182 -1.02 -27.74 13.52
C ALA A 182 -2.37 -28.17 12.93
N ASP A 183 -2.40 -29.34 12.30
CA ASP A 183 -3.58 -29.95 11.68
C ASP A 183 -4.20 -29.13 10.52
N THR A 184 -3.47 -28.17 9.96
CA THR A 184 -3.94 -27.37 8.83
C THR A 184 -3.92 -28.18 7.54
N ARG A 185 -5.05 -28.21 6.81
CA ARG A 185 -5.15 -28.76 5.46
C ARG A 185 -5.22 -27.65 4.42
N ILE A 186 -4.35 -27.70 3.42
CA ILE A 186 -4.23 -26.70 2.36
C ILE A 186 -4.60 -27.37 1.04
N TYR A 187 -5.66 -26.88 0.40
CA TYR A 187 -6.22 -27.44 -0.82
C TYR A 187 -5.85 -26.62 -2.06
N PHE A 188 -5.76 -27.28 -3.20
CA PHE A 188 -5.48 -26.65 -4.49
C PHE A 188 -6.77 -26.09 -5.11
N ASN A 189 -6.90 -24.76 -5.16
CA ASN A 189 -8.12 -24.11 -5.65
C ASN A 189 -8.08 -23.76 -7.15
N GLY A 190 -7.61 -24.71 -7.98
CA GLY A 190 -7.72 -24.63 -9.46
C GLY A 190 -6.74 -23.70 -10.19
N HIS A 191 -6.00 -22.84 -9.48
CA HIS A 191 -5.03 -21.93 -10.10
C HIS A 191 -3.59 -22.39 -9.84
N ARG A 192 -2.85 -22.74 -10.91
CA ARG A 192 -1.39 -22.92 -10.85
C ARG A 192 -0.75 -21.55 -10.54
N PRO A 193 -0.07 -21.34 -9.40
CA PRO A 193 0.36 -20.01 -8.99
C PRO A 193 1.63 -19.48 -9.70
N PHE A 194 2.19 -20.21 -10.67
CA PHE A 194 3.45 -19.83 -11.31
C PHE A 194 3.40 -20.01 -12.83
N SER A 195 2.90 -19.00 -13.53
CA SER A 195 3.82 -18.25 -14.37
C SER A 195 4.70 -17.42 -13.44
N ASP A 196 6.01 -17.33 -13.67
CA ASP A 196 6.95 -16.49 -12.91
C ASP A 196 6.67 -14.96 -13.04
N GLN A 197 5.45 -14.60 -13.41
CA GLN A 197 4.87 -13.28 -13.39
C GLN A 197 3.66 -13.35 -12.46
N ARG A 198 3.83 -12.99 -11.18
CA ARG A 198 2.69 -12.47 -10.42
C ARG A 198 2.33 -11.16 -11.10
N GLU A 199 1.22 -11.12 -11.83
CA GLU A 199 0.69 -9.84 -12.25
C GLU A 199 0.34 -9.02 -11.00
N ASP A 200 0.83 -7.78 -10.93
CA ASP A 200 0.43 -6.85 -9.87
C ASP A 200 -1.11 -6.78 -9.84
N LEU A 201 -1.71 -7.16 -8.69
CA LEU A 201 -3.16 -7.15 -8.48
C LEU A 201 -3.69 -5.72 -8.52
N PHE A 202 -2.92 -4.79 -7.94
CA PHE A 202 -3.20 -3.37 -8.03
C PHE A 202 -2.64 -2.79 -9.32
N ASP A 203 -3.48 -2.06 -10.04
CA ASP A 203 -3.03 -1.10 -11.04
C ASP A 203 -2.77 0.28 -10.38
N VAL A 204 -2.66 1.34 -11.19
CA VAL A 204 -2.37 2.72 -10.77
C VAL A 204 -3.20 3.20 -9.56
N ASP A 205 -4.52 3.01 -9.60
CA ASP A 205 -5.44 3.58 -8.60
C ASP A 205 -6.44 2.58 -8.01
N GLY A 206 -6.34 1.28 -8.33
CA GLY A 206 -7.25 0.28 -7.79
C GLY A 206 -6.97 -1.14 -8.29
N ILE A 207 -7.81 -2.08 -7.89
CA ILE A 207 -7.78 -3.47 -8.35
C ILE A 207 -8.70 -3.57 -9.57
N PRO A 208 -8.21 -3.94 -10.77
CA PRO A 208 -9.06 -4.20 -11.92
C PRO A 208 -10.03 -5.35 -11.62
N ILE A 209 -11.30 -5.15 -11.92
CA ILE A 209 -12.36 -6.14 -11.74
C ILE A 209 -12.95 -6.42 -13.12
N PRO A 210 -12.67 -7.56 -13.76
CA PRO A 210 -13.39 -7.93 -14.97
C PRO A 210 -14.88 -8.05 -14.65
N LEU A 211 -15.74 -7.99 -15.66
CA LEU A 211 -17.18 -8.31 -15.52
C LEU A 211 -17.38 -9.82 -15.28
N SER A 212 -16.82 -10.31 -14.18
CA SER A 212 -16.88 -11.66 -13.66
C SER A 212 -17.20 -11.54 -12.18
N THR A 213 -18.29 -12.17 -11.76
CA THR A 213 -18.76 -12.12 -10.37
C THR A 213 -17.72 -12.71 -9.41
N GLU A 214 -16.94 -13.69 -9.84
CA GLU A 214 -15.95 -14.37 -9.01
C GLU A 214 -14.81 -13.44 -8.56
N GLU A 215 -14.26 -12.63 -9.46
CA GLU A 215 -13.14 -11.74 -9.15
C GLU A 215 -13.58 -10.62 -8.18
N ALA A 216 -14.78 -10.06 -8.37
CA ALA A 216 -15.35 -9.06 -7.47
C ALA A 216 -15.53 -9.63 -6.04
N VAL A 217 -16.03 -10.87 -5.93
CA VAL A 217 -16.17 -11.58 -4.64
C VAL A 217 -14.80 -11.82 -3.99
N LYS A 218 -13.77 -12.20 -4.76
CA LYS A 218 -12.39 -12.35 -4.27
C LYS A 218 -11.82 -11.03 -3.75
N VAL A 219 -12.05 -9.91 -4.45
CA VAL A 219 -11.64 -8.58 -3.99
C VAL A 219 -12.29 -8.26 -2.65
N GLY A 220 -13.60 -8.44 -2.53
CA GLY A 220 -14.34 -8.22 -1.28
C GLY A 220 -13.77 -9.02 -0.11
N ARG A 221 -13.51 -10.31 -0.33
CA ARG A 221 -12.86 -11.17 0.66
C ARG A 221 -11.48 -10.65 1.06
N ALA A 222 -10.64 -10.32 0.07
CA ALA A 222 -9.28 -9.88 0.30
C ALA A 222 -9.23 -8.62 1.17
N VAL A 223 -10.08 -7.64 0.84
CA VAL A 223 -10.24 -6.41 1.62
C VAL A 223 -10.70 -6.73 3.04
N ALA A 224 -11.69 -7.60 3.21
CA ALA A 224 -12.22 -7.96 4.52
C ALA A 224 -11.24 -8.70 5.43
N LEU A 225 -10.42 -9.58 4.87
CA LEU A 225 -9.38 -10.30 5.61
C LEU A 225 -8.18 -9.40 5.94
N ALA A 226 -7.88 -8.42 5.09
CA ALA A 226 -6.78 -7.48 5.30
C ALA A 226 -7.11 -6.32 6.25
N ALA A 227 -8.40 -5.98 6.39
CA ALA A 227 -8.86 -4.88 7.24
C ALA A 227 -8.67 -5.17 8.74
N GLU A 228 -8.09 -4.22 9.47
CA GLU A 228 -7.85 -4.33 10.92
C GLU A 228 -9.14 -4.22 11.76
N GLY A 229 -10.26 -3.80 11.16
CA GLY A 229 -11.55 -3.59 11.84
C GLY A 229 -12.75 -4.06 11.03
N ASP A 230 -13.95 -3.77 11.53
CA ASP A 230 -15.23 -4.19 10.93
C ASP A 230 -15.92 -3.07 10.13
N LYS A 231 -15.33 -1.88 10.09
CA LYS A 231 -15.86 -0.72 9.36
C LYS A 231 -15.37 -0.75 7.90
N ILE A 232 -15.95 -1.61 7.08
CA ILE A 232 -15.65 -1.67 5.65
C ILE A 232 -16.79 -1.00 4.90
N PHE A 233 -16.49 0.11 4.25
CA PHE A 233 -17.49 0.92 3.57
C PHE A 233 -17.43 0.68 2.06
N ILE A 234 -18.58 0.73 1.40
CA ILE A 234 -18.70 0.48 -0.03
C ILE A 234 -19.49 1.64 -0.65
N MET A 235 -18.91 2.22 -1.69
CA MET A 235 -19.56 3.19 -2.57
C MET A 235 -19.40 2.70 -4.01
N ARG A 236 -20.35 3.07 -4.88
CA ARG A 236 -20.30 2.72 -6.31
C ARG A 236 -20.49 3.94 -7.21
N GLY A 237 -20.04 3.82 -8.45
CA GLY A 237 -20.48 4.68 -9.54
C GLY A 237 -21.95 4.44 -9.93
N SER A 238 -22.39 5.08 -11.00
CA SER A 238 -23.79 5.21 -11.41
C SER A 238 -24.31 4.12 -12.36
N SER A 239 -23.43 3.30 -12.94
CA SER A 239 -23.81 2.26 -13.90
C SER A 239 -24.38 1.00 -13.23
N GLY A 240 -25.19 0.24 -13.99
CA GLY A 240 -25.75 -1.03 -13.50
C GLY A 240 -24.68 -2.09 -13.24
N GLU A 241 -23.61 -2.09 -14.03
CA GLU A 241 -22.45 -2.96 -13.86
C GLU A 241 -21.65 -2.59 -12.61
N GLU A 242 -21.45 -1.30 -12.33
CA GLU A 242 -20.82 -0.84 -11.09
C GLU A 242 -21.63 -1.26 -9.87
N ALA A 243 -22.98 -1.23 -9.98
CA ALA A 243 -23.87 -1.72 -8.94
C ALA A 243 -23.78 -3.24 -8.74
N LEU A 244 -23.74 -4.01 -9.83
CA LEU A 244 -23.55 -5.46 -9.77
C LEU A 244 -22.22 -5.80 -9.09
N LEU A 245 -21.11 -5.23 -9.58
CA LEU A 245 -19.78 -5.50 -9.02
C LEU A 245 -19.65 -5.07 -7.56
N ALA A 246 -20.25 -3.94 -7.17
CA ALA A 246 -20.28 -3.53 -5.77
C ALA A 246 -21.04 -4.53 -4.89
N ASN A 247 -22.14 -5.11 -5.39
CA ASN A 247 -22.89 -6.14 -4.66
C ASN A 247 -22.05 -7.41 -4.47
N GLU A 248 -21.30 -7.83 -5.49
CA GLU A 248 -20.39 -8.97 -5.43
C GLU A 248 -19.22 -8.73 -4.46
N VAL A 249 -18.63 -7.53 -4.49
CA VAL A 249 -17.61 -7.12 -3.50
C VAL A 249 -18.19 -7.16 -2.09
N SER A 250 -19.40 -6.65 -1.88
CA SER A 250 -20.11 -6.71 -0.60
C SER A 250 -20.35 -8.15 -0.15
N ALA A 251 -20.76 -9.04 -1.06
CA ALA A 251 -20.91 -10.46 -0.77
C ALA A 251 -19.59 -11.09 -0.32
N GLY A 252 -18.47 -10.79 -0.98
CA GLY A 252 -17.14 -11.23 -0.56
C GLY A 252 -16.76 -10.76 0.85
N ILE A 253 -17.09 -9.51 1.20
CA ILE A 253 -16.86 -8.96 2.54
C ILE A 253 -17.68 -9.71 3.59
N MET A 254 -18.96 -9.94 3.32
CA MET A 254 -19.85 -10.66 4.24
C MET A 254 -19.45 -12.13 4.40
N LEU A 255 -19.08 -12.81 3.31
CA LEU A 255 -18.60 -14.19 3.36
C LEU A 255 -17.29 -14.33 4.14
N ALA A 256 -16.48 -13.27 4.24
CA ALA A 256 -15.30 -13.24 5.10
C ALA A 256 -15.62 -12.96 6.59
N GLY A 257 -16.91 -12.81 6.95
CA GLY A 257 -17.38 -12.58 8.31
C GLY A 257 -17.37 -11.13 8.77
N LYS A 258 -17.26 -10.16 7.85
CA LYS A 258 -17.18 -8.72 8.14
C LYS A 258 -18.46 -7.98 7.73
N THR A 259 -18.65 -6.78 8.26
CA THR A 259 -19.83 -5.95 7.92
C THR A 259 -19.54 -5.08 6.71
N ALA A 260 -20.35 -5.21 5.67
CA ALA A 260 -20.35 -4.34 4.50
C ALA A 260 -21.30 -3.15 4.74
N LYS A 261 -20.75 -1.93 4.79
CA LYS A 261 -21.50 -0.69 5.03
C LYS A 261 -21.69 0.11 3.74
N TRP A 262 -22.92 0.25 3.29
CA TRP A 262 -23.25 0.85 2.00
C TRP A 262 -23.48 2.36 2.09
N LEU A 263 -22.68 3.12 1.36
CA LEU A 263 -22.82 4.58 1.22
C LEU A 263 -23.71 4.98 0.03
N GLY A 264 -24.06 4.02 -0.82
CA GLY A 264 -24.84 4.25 -2.02
C GLY A 264 -23.98 4.66 -3.22
N GLU A 265 -24.57 5.49 -4.07
CA GLU A 265 -23.98 5.97 -5.31
C GLU A 265 -23.25 7.30 -5.11
N GLY A 266 -22.11 7.47 -5.78
CA GLY A 266 -21.37 8.71 -5.80
C GLY A 266 -20.24 8.68 -6.83
N HIS A 267 -19.41 9.72 -6.78
CA HIS A 267 -18.19 9.83 -7.58
C HIS A 267 -16.95 9.76 -6.67
N TYR A 268 -15.76 9.68 -7.26
CA TYR A 268 -14.53 9.46 -6.50
C TYR A 268 -14.28 10.51 -5.41
N ALA A 269 -14.45 11.81 -5.71
CA ALA A 269 -14.25 12.84 -4.70
C ALA A 269 -15.23 12.74 -3.51
N MET A 270 -16.48 12.32 -3.75
CA MET A 270 -17.43 11.99 -2.69
C MET A 270 -17.00 10.76 -1.88
N ALA A 271 -16.40 9.75 -2.51
CA ALA A 271 -15.83 8.59 -1.81
C ALA A 271 -14.65 9.00 -0.89
N VAL A 272 -13.80 9.92 -1.36
CA VAL A 272 -12.70 10.51 -0.57
C VAL A 272 -13.24 11.30 0.64
N PHE A 273 -14.27 12.11 0.43
CA PHE A 273 -14.96 12.81 1.51
C PHE A 273 -15.56 11.82 2.53
N ALA A 274 -16.27 10.80 2.05
CA ALA A 274 -16.91 9.80 2.90
C ALA A 274 -15.87 9.02 3.72
N ALA A 275 -14.76 8.62 3.12
CA ALA A 275 -13.64 7.99 3.81
C ALA A 275 -13.10 8.88 4.95
N SER A 276 -12.87 10.16 4.67
CA SER A 276 -12.35 11.11 5.66
C SER A 276 -13.35 11.41 6.79
N THR A 277 -14.65 11.35 6.49
CA THR A 277 -15.74 11.66 7.41
C THR A 277 -16.09 10.48 8.31
N PHE A 278 -16.27 9.29 7.72
CA PHE A 278 -16.68 8.09 8.45
C PHE A 278 -15.51 7.30 9.04
N ARG A 279 -14.27 7.60 8.62
CA ARG A 279 -13.03 6.94 9.05
C ARG A 279 -13.14 5.41 9.06
N PRO A 280 -13.41 4.79 7.90
CA PRO A 280 -13.51 3.34 7.79
C PRO A 280 -12.12 2.69 7.90
N SER A 281 -12.09 1.39 8.22
CA SER A 281 -10.86 0.60 8.12
C SER A 281 -10.39 0.51 6.67
N THR A 282 -11.34 0.41 5.73
CA THR A 282 -11.11 0.56 4.29
C THR A 282 -12.44 0.97 3.65
N LEU A 283 -12.40 1.94 2.74
CA LEU A 283 -13.50 2.23 1.82
C LEU A 283 -13.19 1.64 0.45
N VAL A 284 -14.13 0.88 -0.09
CA VAL A 284 -14.09 0.33 -1.45
C VAL A 284 -14.99 1.17 -2.35
N PHE A 285 -14.40 1.84 -3.34
CA PHE A 285 -15.15 2.56 -4.38
C PHE A 285 -15.09 1.76 -5.68
N VAL A 286 -16.22 1.19 -6.08
CA VAL A 286 -16.34 0.40 -7.31
C VAL A 286 -16.77 1.32 -8.45
N THR A 287 -15.92 1.45 -9.46
CA THR A 287 -16.13 2.38 -10.57
C THR A 287 -15.58 1.83 -11.87
N LYS A 288 -16.07 2.32 -13.00
CA LYS A 288 -15.41 2.18 -14.30
C LYS A 288 -14.34 3.25 -14.50
N ASP A 289 -13.30 2.92 -15.24
CA ASP A 289 -12.27 3.85 -15.71
C ASP A 289 -12.64 4.46 -17.08
N GLY A 290 -11.78 5.33 -17.60
CA GLY A 290 -12.00 5.99 -18.90
C GLY A 290 -11.91 5.07 -20.12
N ASN A 291 -11.52 3.80 -19.95
CA ASN A 291 -11.42 2.79 -21.01
C ASN A 291 -12.51 1.71 -20.87
N ASP A 292 -13.60 2.01 -20.16
CA ASP A 292 -14.71 1.09 -19.84
C ASP A 292 -14.27 -0.20 -19.11
N LYS A 293 -13.16 -0.15 -18.35
CA LYS A 293 -12.74 -1.22 -17.45
C LYS A 293 -13.15 -0.90 -16.02
N TYR A 294 -13.66 -1.90 -15.31
CA TYR A 294 -14.09 -1.72 -13.92
C TYR A 294 -12.94 -1.96 -12.95
N LYS A 295 -12.99 -1.27 -11.82
CA LYS A 295 -12.00 -1.38 -10.76
C LYS A 295 -12.60 -1.09 -9.38
N ALA A 296 -11.99 -1.69 -8.36
CA ALA A 296 -12.20 -1.32 -6.97
C ALA A 296 -11.05 -0.44 -6.50
N ILE A 297 -11.35 0.83 -6.24
CA ILE A 297 -10.41 1.78 -5.65
C ILE A 297 -10.51 1.67 -4.13
N LEU A 298 -9.37 1.43 -3.47
CA LEU A 298 -9.32 1.25 -2.02
C LEU A 298 -8.75 2.50 -1.34
N LEU A 299 -9.55 3.09 -0.46
CA LEU A 299 -9.20 4.27 0.33
C LEU A 299 -9.06 3.92 1.81
N ASP A 300 -8.14 4.59 2.48
CA ASP A 300 -7.97 4.55 3.94
C ASP A 300 -8.92 5.51 4.67
N ASP A 301 -8.76 5.62 5.98
CA ASP A 301 -9.53 6.49 6.87
C ASP A 301 -9.29 8.00 6.68
N CYS A 302 -8.32 8.37 5.85
CA CYS A 302 -8.00 9.74 5.47
C CYS A 302 -8.51 10.08 4.07
N GLY A 303 -9.18 9.14 3.39
CA GLY A 303 -9.61 9.31 2.00
C GLY A 303 -8.46 9.31 1.00
N LEU A 304 -7.34 8.68 1.35
CA LEU A 304 -6.19 8.52 0.46
C LEU A 304 -6.07 7.05 0.01
N PRO A 305 -5.41 6.78 -1.13
CA PRO A 305 -5.13 5.41 -1.53
C PRO A 305 -4.41 4.64 -0.42
N LEU A 306 -4.72 3.36 -0.26
CA LEU A 306 -4.05 2.51 0.73
C LEU A 306 -2.52 2.61 0.63
N SER A 307 -1.85 2.64 1.78
CA SER A 307 -0.38 2.59 1.86
C SER A 307 0.16 1.30 1.24
N ASN A 308 1.42 1.29 0.81
CA ASN A 308 2.05 0.10 0.23
C ASN A 308 2.00 -1.13 1.17
N LEU A 309 2.07 -0.91 2.48
CA LEU A 309 1.95 -1.97 3.47
C LEU A 309 0.52 -2.54 3.52
N ALA A 310 -0.50 -1.67 3.47
CA ALA A 310 -1.89 -2.09 3.42
C ALA A 310 -2.25 -2.77 2.10
N ARG A 311 -1.76 -2.26 0.96
CA ARG A 311 -1.91 -2.89 -0.37
C ARG A 311 -1.36 -4.32 -0.37
N ARG A 312 -0.13 -4.51 0.10
CA ARG A 312 0.50 -5.85 0.23
C ARG A 312 -0.32 -6.81 1.09
N ARG A 313 -0.96 -6.33 2.15
CA ARG A 313 -1.87 -7.18 2.96
C ARG A 313 -3.06 -7.63 2.13
N VAL A 314 -3.70 -6.74 1.38
CA VAL A 314 -4.81 -7.09 0.48
C VAL A 314 -4.36 -8.09 -0.59
N GLU A 315 -3.22 -7.86 -1.25
CA GLU A 315 -2.65 -8.78 -2.25
C GLU A 315 -2.44 -10.18 -1.70
N ASN A 316 -1.86 -10.29 -0.51
CA ASN A 316 -1.63 -11.57 0.16
C ASN A 316 -2.95 -12.28 0.48
N MET A 317 -3.99 -11.53 0.87
CA MET A 317 -5.30 -12.10 1.18
C MET A 317 -6.11 -12.46 -0.08
N TYR A 318 -5.77 -11.92 -1.25
CA TYR A 318 -6.48 -12.16 -2.49
C TYR A 318 -6.56 -13.65 -2.87
N TYR A 319 -5.47 -14.39 -2.64
CA TYR A 319 -5.38 -15.80 -2.99
C TYR A 319 -5.77 -16.76 -1.86
N THR A 320 -6.17 -16.23 -0.70
CA THR A 320 -6.55 -17.03 0.48
C THR A 320 -8.00 -17.52 0.32
N PRO A 321 -8.35 -18.78 0.66
CA PRO A 321 -9.74 -19.25 0.62
C PRO A 321 -10.65 -18.48 1.59
N PHE A 322 -11.97 -18.63 1.42
CA PHE A 322 -12.93 -18.08 2.38
C PHE A 322 -12.75 -18.71 3.75
N PRO A 323 -12.78 -17.93 4.84
CA PRO A 323 -12.71 -18.47 6.18
C PRO A 323 -13.99 -19.24 6.52
N ASP A 324 -13.87 -20.33 7.27
CA ASP A 324 -15.01 -21.02 7.87
C ASP A 324 -15.49 -20.24 9.12
N LYS A 325 -16.28 -19.19 8.88
CA LYS A 325 -16.80 -18.29 9.91
C LYS A 325 -18.26 -17.94 9.61
N PRO A 326 -19.03 -17.51 10.64
CA PRO A 326 -20.36 -16.96 10.40
C PRO A 326 -20.33 -15.81 9.41
N VAL A 327 -21.30 -15.78 8.50
CA VAL A 327 -21.46 -14.71 7.52
C VAL A 327 -21.69 -13.39 8.24
N GLY A 328 -21.04 -12.34 7.76
CA GLY A 328 -21.18 -10.97 8.24
C GLY A 328 -22.52 -10.33 7.84
N LYS A 329 -22.61 -9.01 7.99
CA LYS A 329 -23.86 -8.25 7.78
C LYS A 329 -23.71 -7.24 6.65
N SER A 330 -24.85 -6.86 6.08
CA SER A 330 -24.99 -5.69 5.23
C SER A 330 -25.71 -4.60 6.00
N GLU A 331 -25.20 -3.38 6.00
CA GLU A 331 -25.81 -2.22 6.66
C GLU A 331 -25.83 -1.03 5.71
N GLN A 332 -26.97 -0.35 5.59
CA GLN A 332 -27.07 0.90 4.84
C GLN A 332 -26.63 2.08 5.72
N VAL A 333 -25.81 2.97 5.16
CA VAL A 333 -25.43 4.23 5.78
C VAL A 333 -26.13 5.35 5.02
N GLU A 334 -27.13 5.96 5.67
CA GLU A 334 -27.88 7.07 5.11
C GLU A 334 -27.17 8.41 5.35
N GLY A 335 -27.50 9.43 4.56
CA GLY A 335 -27.02 10.79 4.79
C GLY A 335 -25.67 11.15 4.16
N CYS A 336 -24.98 10.23 3.47
CA CYS A 336 -23.66 10.51 2.89
C CYS A 336 -23.70 11.66 1.87
N ARG A 337 -24.76 11.71 1.06
CA ARG A 337 -24.99 12.72 0.03
C ARG A 337 -25.20 14.10 0.66
N GLU A 338 -26.06 14.15 1.68
CA GLU A 338 -26.44 15.35 2.40
C GLU A 338 -25.24 15.90 3.18
N LEU A 339 -24.44 15.03 3.79
CA LEU A 339 -23.21 15.42 4.47
C LEU A 339 -22.17 15.99 3.50
N TYR A 340 -22.05 15.42 2.31
CA TYR A 340 -21.14 15.94 1.27
C TYR A 340 -21.57 17.33 0.82
N LEU A 341 -22.86 17.51 0.49
CA LEU A 341 -23.41 18.81 0.12
C LEU A 341 -23.24 19.84 1.24
N HIS A 342 -23.55 19.47 2.49
CA HIS A 342 -23.37 20.35 3.64
C HIS A 342 -21.91 20.76 3.82
N SER A 343 -20.96 19.83 3.64
CA SER A 343 -19.53 20.13 3.67
C SER A 343 -19.16 21.20 2.64
N LEU A 344 -19.59 21.03 1.38
CA LEU A 344 -19.37 22.02 0.32
C LEU A 344 -19.94 23.39 0.70
N VAL A 345 -21.20 23.46 1.13
CA VAL A 345 -21.84 24.72 1.54
C VAL A 345 -21.11 25.37 2.71
N SER A 346 -20.64 24.60 3.69
CA SER A 346 -19.93 25.12 4.86
C SER A 346 -18.57 25.77 4.55
N MET A 347 -17.96 25.43 3.42
CA MET A 347 -16.73 26.05 2.92
C MET A 347 -17.00 27.37 2.17
N GLY A 348 -18.26 27.61 1.78
CA GLY A 348 -18.65 28.74 0.96
C GLY A 348 -19.03 30.00 1.73
N LYS A 349 -19.30 31.06 0.96
CA LYS A 349 -19.88 32.32 1.44
C LYS A 349 -21.09 32.69 0.57
N PRO A 350 -22.03 33.53 1.04
CA PRO A 350 -23.16 33.97 0.24
C PRO A 350 -22.75 34.70 -1.05
N LEU A 351 -23.40 34.37 -2.16
CA LEU A 351 -23.11 34.85 -3.52
C LEU A 351 -24.35 35.42 -4.23
N PRO A 352 -25.12 36.33 -3.61
CA PRO A 352 -26.38 36.82 -4.17
C PRO A 352 -26.18 37.46 -5.54
N GLY A 353 -26.97 37.00 -6.53
CA GLY A 353 -27.01 37.60 -7.86
C GLY A 353 -25.80 37.29 -8.76
N LYS A 354 -24.84 36.47 -8.31
CA LYS A 354 -23.72 36.02 -9.14
C LYS A 354 -24.12 34.78 -9.95
N THR A 355 -23.75 34.77 -11.23
CA THR A 355 -24.06 33.67 -12.15
C THR A 355 -22.80 32.87 -12.46
N PHE A 356 -22.89 31.55 -12.37
CA PHE A 356 -21.83 30.62 -12.75
C PHE A 356 -22.37 29.57 -13.71
N TYR A 357 -21.56 29.20 -14.70
CA TYR A 357 -21.78 28.02 -15.53
C TYR A 357 -21.03 26.83 -14.91
N VAL A 358 -21.67 25.67 -14.83
CA VAL A 358 -21.11 24.47 -14.21
C VAL A 358 -21.24 23.29 -15.18
N SER A 359 -20.22 22.42 -15.20
CA SER A 359 -20.22 21.20 -16.02
C SER A 359 -21.50 20.37 -15.89
N ALA A 360 -21.97 19.81 -17.01
CA ALA A 360 -23.21 19.04 -17.09
C ALA A 360 -22.99 17.54 -16.76
N ASN A 361 -22.45 17.24 -15.58
CA ASN A 361 -22.19 15.90 -15.08
C ASN A 361 -22.54 15.73 -13.59
N GLN A 362 -22.40 14.51 -13.06
CA GLN A 362 -22.78 14.16 -11.69
C GLN A 362 -22.03 14.99 -10.64
N ALA A 363 -20.70 15.17 -10.79
CA ALA A 363 -19.93 16.01 -9.86
C ALA A 363 -20.35 17.50 -9.95
N GLY A 364 -20.66 17.97 -11.17
CA GLY A 364 -21.21 19.30 -11.41
C GLY A 364 -22.60 19.53 -10.81
N ASP A 365 -23.44 18.49 -10.69
CA ASP A 365 -24.72 18.55 -9.97
C ASP A 365 -24.50 18.94 -8.51
N TYR A 366 -23.56 18.28 -7.83
CA TYR A 366 -23.24 18.59 -6.44
C TYR A 366 -22.71 20.01 -6.24
N LEU A 367 -21.83 20.48 -7.13
CA LEU A 367 -21.38 21.87 -7.10
C LEU A 367 -22.55 22.84 -7.34
N SER A 368 -23.44 22.53 -8.28
CA SER A 368 -24.61 23.35 -8.59
C SER A 368 -25.54 23.49 -7.38
N ASP A 369 -25.82 22.39 -6.69
CA ASP A 369 -26.66 22.36 -5.49
C ASP A 369 -26.01 23.17 -4.35
N ALA A 370 -24.70 23.02 -4.15
CA ALA A 370 -23.95 23.77 -3.13
C ALA A 370 -23.96 25.27 -3.43
N MET A 371 -23.63 25.67 -4.65
CA MET A 371 -23.59 27.08 -5.04
C MET A 371 -24.97 27.73 -5.03
N THR A 372 -26.03 26.98 -5.39
CA THR A 372 -27.43 27.43 -5.25
C THR A 372 -27.78 27.67 -3.79
N SER A 373 -27.36 26.77 -2.89
CA SER A 373 -27.52 26.95 -1.43
C SER A 373 -26.77 28.17 -0.89
N LEU A 374 -25.71 28.59 -1.58
CA LEU A 374 -24.97 29.83 -1.34
C LEU A 374 -25.60 31.05 -2.05
N SER A 375 -26.82 30.95 -2.59
CA SER A 375 -27.55 32.02 -3.28
C SER A 375 -26.97 32.46 -4.64
N ALA A 376 -26.14 31.63 -5.27
CA ALA A 376 -25.68 31.87 -6.65
C ALA A 376 -26.70 31.37 -7.68
N ASN A 377 -26.73 32.00 -8.86
CA ASN A 377 -27.49 31.56 -10.01
C ASN A 377 -26.65 30.58 -10.83
N ILE A 378 -27.14 29.36 -11.06
CA ILE A 378 -26.39 28.33 -11.78
C ILE A 378 -26.98 28.06 -13.15
N ARG A 379 -26.11 27.99 -14.15
CA ARG A 379 -26.41 27.51 -15.51
C ARG A 379 -25.59 26.26 -15.79
N ARG A 380 -26.14 25.31 -16.54
CA ARG A 380 -25.48 24.02 -16.83
C ARG A 380 -24.93 24.00 -18.24
N GLY A 381 -23.73 23.43 -18.38
CA GLY A 381 -22.99 23.40 -19.64
C GLY A 381 -22.00 24.55 -19.78
N GLU A 382 -21.28 24.58 -20.89
CA GLU A 382 -20.33 25.64 -21.21
C GLU A 382 -21.09 26.93 -21.61
N PRO A 383 -20.63 28.12 -21.20
CA PRO A 383 -21.27 29.38 -21.60
C PRO A 383 -21.14 29.65 -23.10
N GLU A 384 -22.12 30.36 -23.66
CA GLU A 384 -22.08 30.83 -25.05
C GLU A 384 -21.09 31.99 -25.22
N LYS A 385 -20.92 32.81 -24.17
CA LYS A 385 -20.07 33.99 -24.21
C LYS A 385 -18.81 33.77 -23.36
N PRO A 386 -17.62 34.16 -23.86
CA PRO A 386 -16.37 33.98 -23.10
C PRO A 386 -16.32 34.75 -21.77
N ASP A 387 -17.05 35.87 -21.64
CA ASP A 387 -17.04 36.72 -20.44
C ASP A 387 -17.80 36.13 -19.24
N GLU A 388 -18.39 34.94 -19.39
CA GLU A 388 -19.10 34.25 -18.32
C GLU A 388 -18.17 33.24 -17.61
N MET A 389 -18.26 33.16 -16.27
CA MET A 389 -17.45 32.24 -15.48
C MET A 389 -17.92 30.80 -15.64
N TYR A 390 -17.00 29.95 -16.10
CA TYR A 390 -17.22 28.51 -16.23
C TYR A 390 -16.39 27.72 -15.21
N LEU A 391 -17.08 26.91 -14.41
CA LEU A 391 -16.53 25.99 -13.41
C LEU A 391 -16.69 24.56 -13.93
N HIS A 392 -15.64 24.03 -14.55
CA HIS A 392 -15.66 22.68 -15.11
C HIS A 392 -15.09 21.68 -14.12
N ILE A 393 -15.88 20.70 -13.67
CA ILE A 393 -15.42 19.60 -12.82
C ILE A 393 -15.48 18.30 -13.62
N SER A 394 -14.47 17.44 -13.50
CA SER A 394 -14.49 16.10 -14.12
C SER A 394 -15.60 15.22 -13.54
N ASP A 395 -16.05 14.21 -14.28
CA ASP A 395 -17.14 13.31 -13.84
C ASP A 395 -16.84 12.62 -12.50
N ASP A 396 -15.58 12.28 -12.23
CA ASP A 396 -15.13 11.67 -10.98
C ASP A 396 -14.92 12.67 -9.82
N GLY A 397 -15.00 13.98 -10.12
CA GLY A 397 -14.77 15.07 -9.18
C GLY A 397 -13.31 15.34 -8.83
N ARG A 398 -12.34 14.66 -9.47
CA ARG A 398 -10.90 14.80 -9.16
C ARG A 398 -10.25 16.05 -9.75
N GLN A 399 -10.78 16.58 -10.84
CA GLN A 399 -10.19 17.69 -11.57
C GLN A 399 -11.15 18.87 -11.64
N PHE A 400 -10.59 20.07 -11.63
CA PHE A 400 -11.31 21.33 -11.71
C PHE A 400 -10.58 22.28 -12.65
N TRP A 401 -11.32 22.90 -13.56
CA TRP A 401 -10.84 23.96 -14.42
C TRP A 401 -11.74 25.18 -14.29
N PHE A 402 -11.10 26.34 -14.33
CA PHE A 402 -11.77 27.63 -14.37
C PHE A 402 -11.50 28.27 -15.73
N LYS A 403 -12.56 28.82 -16.35
CA LYS A 403 -12.44 29.57 -17.60
C LYS A 403 -13.29 30.84 -17.54
N LYS A 404 -12.69 31.95 -17.93
CA LYS A 404 -13.35 33.24 -18.17
C LYS A 404 -12.48 34.11 -19.07
N ASP A 405 -13.09 34.77 -20.05
CA ASP A 405 -12.42 35.54 -21.10
C ASP A 405 -11.33 34.66 -21.76
N GLU A 406 -10.09 35.16 -21.82
CA GLU A 406 -8.90 34.42 -22.29
C GLU A 406 -8.17 33.69 -21.16
N CYS A 407 -8.63 33.82 -19.91
CA CYS A 407 -8.00 33.19 -18.76
C CYS A 407 -8.56 31.78 -18.56
N THR A 408 -7.68 30.79 -18.71
CA THR A 408 -7.91 29.40 -18.36
C THR A 408 -6.95 28.98 -17.26
N ALA A 409 -7.47 28.31 -16.24
CA ALA A 409 -6.68 27.78 -15.15
C ALA A 409 -7.06 26.33 -14.90
N ASP A 410 -6.06 25.46 -14.91
CA ASP A 410 -6.21 24.06 -14.49
C ASP A 410 -6.20 23.93 -12.97
N PHE A 411 -6.37 22.70 -12.48
CA PHE A 411 -6.48 22.47 -11.06
C PHE A 411 -5.19 22.79 -10.30
N ASP A 412 -4.03 22.65 -10.92
CA ASP A 412 -2.76 22.97 -10.25
C ASP A 412 -2.60 24.49 -10.08
N HIS A 413 -2.92 25.28 -11.10
CA HIS A 413 -2.91 26.74 -10.97
C HIS A 413 -3.95 27.20 -9.93
N ILE A 414 -5.15 26.63 -9.95
CA ILE A 414 -6.19 26.93 -8.97
C ILE A 414 -5.75 26.58 -7.54
N ARG A 415 -5.14 25.41 -7.33
CA ARG A 415 -4.56 25.03 -6.03
C ARG A 415 -3.50 26.04 -5.59
N GLY A 416 -2.63 26.47 -6.51
CA GLY A 416 -1.63 27.50 -6.24
C GLY A 416 -2.26 28.78 -5.67
N VAL A 417 -3.33 29.28 -6.29
CA VAL A 417 -4.07 30.45 -5.77
C VAL A 417 -4.66 30.17 -4.39
N ILE A 418 -5.39 29.06 -4.22
CA ILE A 418 -6.02 28.71 -2.93
C ILE A 418 -4.97 28.65 -1.81
N LEU A 419 -3.87 27.93 -2.04
CA LEU A 419 -2.77 27.78 -1.09
C LEU A 419 -2.18 29.14 -0.70
N GLN A 420 -1.94 30.02 -1.68
CA GLN A 420 -1.37 31.33 -1.43
C GLN A 420 -2.34 32.22 -0.62
N GLU A 421 -3.63 32.23 -0.97
CA GLU A 421 -4.65 33.02 -0.28
C GLU A 421 -4.90 32.52 1.15
N GLU A 422 -4.91 31.21 1.36
CA GLU A 422 -5.05 30.62 2.69
C GLU A 422 -3.82 30.86 3.56
N ALA A 423 -2.61 30.84 2.97
CA ALA A 423 -1.37 31.20 3.67
C ALA A 423 -1.38 32.67 4.12
N LYS A 424 -1.85 33.59 3.26
CA LYS A 424 -2.06 35.00 3.63
C LYS A 424 -3.04 35.17 4.79
N ARG A 425 -4.00 34.25 4.93
CA ARG A 425 -5.02 34.22 5.99
C ARG A 425 -4.57 33.48 7.26
N GLY A 426 -3.31 33.01 7.33
CA GLY A 426 -2.71 32.42 8.53
C GLY A 426 -2.77 30.89 8.61
N ILE A 427 -3.08 30.19 7.50
CA ILE A 427 -2.91 28.74 7.43
C ILE A 427 -1.44 28.43 7.12
N HIS A 428 -0.76 27.73 8.03
CA HIS A 428 0.68 27.47 7.94
C HIS A 428 1.04 26.00 7.68
N SER A 429 0.06 25.12 7.46
CA SER A 429 0.29 23.71 7.20
C SER A 429 -0.64 23.21 6.12
N PHE A 430 -0.05 22.64 5.08
CA PHE A 430 -0.76 22.16 3.89
C PHE A 430 -0.38 20.72 3.60
N SER A 431 -1.27 19.94 3.00
CA SER A 431 -0.97 18.58 2.57
C SER A 431 -1.36 18.31 1.13
N LEU A 432 -0.40 17.81 0.35
CA LEU A 432 -0.57 17.50 -1.07
C LEU A 432 0.13 16.19 -1.46
N PRO A 433 -0.23 15.58 -2.60
CA PRO A 433 0.51 14.43 -3.13
C PRO A 433 2.00 14.73 -3.30
N TYR A 434 2.84 13.70 -3.17
CA TYR A 434 4.28 13.81 -3.40
C TYR A 434 4.67 14.45 -4.74
N LEU A 435 3.88 14.19 -5.78
CA LEU A 435 4.08 14.66 -7.16
C LEU A 435 3.46 16.04 -7.44
N ALA A 436 2.79 16.68 -6.48
CA ALA A 436 2.25 18.02 -6.66
C ALA A 436 3.35 19.03 -7.01
N PRO A 437 3.06 20.09 -7.80
CA PRO A 437 4.03 21.08 -8.23
C PRO A 437 5.02 21.56 -7.14
N ARG A 438 6.31 21.58 -7.47
CA ARG A 438 7.37 22.06 -6.56
C ARG A 438 7.36 23.57 -6.36
N ILE A 439 6.76 24.31 -7.30
CA ILE A 439 6.59 25.75 -7.15
C ILE A 439 5.80 26.12 -5.89
N TYR A 440 4.93 25.22 -5.39
CA TYR A 440 4.17 25.45 -4.17
C TYR A 440 5.07 25.61 -2.93
N ASP A 441 6.21 24.91 -2.88
CA ASP A 441 7.16 25.07 -1.77
C ASP A 441 7.72 26.51 -1.75
N THR A 442 8.06 27.04 -2.93
CA THR A 442 8.52 28.43 -3.10
C THR A 442 7.40 29.45 -2.86
N LEU A 443 6.18 29.14 -3.30
CA LEU A 443 5.00 29.99 -3.16
C LEU A 443 4.61 30.20 -1.69
N LEU A 444 4.78 29.15 -0.87
CA LEU A 444 4.39 29.11 0.54
C LEU A 444 5.50 29.62 1.48
N SER A 445 6.77 29.52 1.07
CA SER A 445 7.94 29.91 1.86
C SER A 445 7.87 31.32 2.47
N PRO A 446 7.45 32.39 1.74
CA PRO A 446 7.34 33.73 2.31
C PRO A 446 6.36 33.86 3.49
N PHE A 447 5.41 32.94 3.62
CA PHE A 447 4.40 32.94 4.68
C PHE A 447 4.78 32.04 5.87
N GLY A 448 5.98 31.45 5.85
CA GLY A 448 6.40 30.48 6.86
C GLY A 448 5.54 29.20 6.87
N ALA A 449 4.81 28.93 5.78
CA ALA A 449 3.95 27.77 5.69
C ALA A 449 4.73 26.51 5.29
N THR A 450 4.33 25.37 5.85
CA THR A 450 4.93 24.06 5.61
C THR A 450 4.03 23.22 4.73
N LEU A 451 4.60 22.63 3.68
CA LEU A 451 3.90 21.70 2.78
C LEU A 451 4.30 20.26 3.09
N TYR A 452 3.39 19.51 3.70
CA TYR A 452 3.51 18.07 3.93
C TYR A 452 3.14 17.31 2.65
N ARG A 453 3.90 16.27 2.32
CA ARG A 453 3.71 15.50 1.10
C ARG A 453 3.40 14.04 1.42
N TYR A 454 2.16 13.62 1.19
CA TYR A 454 1.71 12.23 1.39
C TYR A 454 2.04 11.35 0.18
N LEU A 455 1.91 10.02 0.34
CA LEU A 455 2.38 9.04 -0.64
C LEU A 455 3.90 9.16 -0.83
N SER A 456 4.66 9.13 0.26
CA SER A 456 6.11 9.00 0.23
C SER A 456 6.43 7.71 0.94
N VAL A 457 6.92 6.69 0.22
CA VAL A 457 7.05 5.28 0.72
C VAL A 457 7.79 5.13 2.05
N ALA A 458 8.48 6.16 2.54
CA ALA A 458 8.96 6.23 3.91
C ALA A 458 9.33 7.67 4.27
N GLY A 459 8.37 8.58 4.43
CA GLY A 459 8.64 9.94 4.93
C GLY A 459 8.63 10.02 6.46
N GLU A 460 9.52 10.80 7.06
CA GLU A 460 9.21 11.43 8.35
C GLU A 460 7.93 12.25 8.11
N ASN A 461 6.88 11.99 8.89
CA ASN A 461 5.58 12.68 8.84
C ASN A 461 4.54 12.18 7.78
N GLU A 462 4.66 10.99 7.19
CA GLU A 462 3.61 10.48 6.27
C GLU A 462 2.23 10.41 6.95
N GLN A 463 2.17 9.90 8.18
CA GLN A 463 0.93 9.81 8.95
C GLN A 463 0.32 11.20 9.22
N GLU A 464 1.16 12.19 9.50
CA GLU A 464 0.75 13.57 9.73
C GLU A 464 0.23 14.20 8.43
N ALA A 465 0.92 13.98 7.30
CA ALA A 465 0.47 14.41 5.98
C ALA A 465 -0.91 13.81 5.63
N ARG A 466 -1.09 12.49 5.82
CA ARG A 466 -2.36 11.81 5.58
C ARG A 466 -3.49 12.38 6.45
N SER A 467 -3.21 12.59 7.74
CA SER A 467 -4.18 13.15 8.69
C SER A 467 -4.57 14.58 8.34
N LEU A 468 -3.61 15.40 7.90
CA LEU A 468 -3.85 16.77 7.46
C LEU A 468 -4.64 16.83 6.14
N ALA A 469 -4.33 15.95 5.18
CA ALA A 469 -5.08 15.84 3.93
C ALA A 469 -6.57 15.51 4.16
N ALA A 470 -6.88 14.72 5.20
CA ALA A 470 -8.25 14.35 5.54
C ALA A 470 -9.15 15.58 5.80
N ILE A 471 -8.58 16.66 6.36
CA ILE A 471 -9.31 17.89 6.72
C ILE A 471 -9.14 19.03 5.71
N GLN A 472 -8.43 18.79 4.59
CA GLN A 472 -8.18 19.80 3.54
C GLN A 472 -8.74 19.35 2.18
N PRO A 473 -10.08 19.24 2.04
CA PRO A 473 -10.70 18.73 0.82
C PRO A 473 -10.46 19.61 -0.42
N ALA A 474 -10.29 20.93 -0.25
CA ALA A 474 -10.11 21.89 -1.33
C ALA A 474 -8.94 21.58 -2.28
N TYR A 475 -7.97 20.77 -1.86
CA TYR A 475 -6.83 20.43 -2.71
C TYR A 475 -6.99 19.13 -3.50
N ARG A 476 -8.04 18.34 -3.26
CA ARG A 476 -8.21 17.01 -3.84
C ARG A 476 -9.60 16.75 -4.42
N ASP A 477 -10.55 17.62 -4.12
CA ASP A 477 -11.92 17.59 -4.58
C ASP A 477 -12.21 18.86 -5.38
N GLY A 478 -12.60 18.70 -6.64
CA GLY A 478 -12.83 19.82 -7.55
C GLY A 478 -14.01 20.71 -7.14
N ALA A 479 -15.06 20.14 -6.53
CA ALA A 479 -16.19 20.93 -6.04
C ALA A 479 -15.80 21.71 -4.79
N ALA A 480 -15.06 21.07 -3.87
CA ALA A 480 -14.53 21.76 -2.70
C ALA A 480 -13.55 22.87 -3.11
N ALA A 481 -12.70 22.63 -4.10
CA ALA A 481 -11.78 23.61 -4.66
C ALA A 481 -12.53 24.81 -5.26
N ALA A 482 -13.57 24.57 -6.06
CA ALA A 482 -14.38 25.61 -6.66
C ALA A 482 -15.05 26.50 -5.61
N VAL A 483 -15.70 25.89 -4.60
CA VAL A 483 -16.34 26.67 -3.52
C VAL A 483 -15.32 27.46 -2.71
N THR A 484 -14.18 26.83 -2.36
CA THR A 484 -13.11 27.47 -1.58
C THR A 484 -12.45 28.62 -2.34
N LEU A 485 -12.18 28.43 -3.64
CA LEU A 485 -11.64 29.46 -4.52
C LEU A 485 -12.55 30.69 -4.51
N ILE A 486 -13.85 30.50 -4.78
CA ILE A 486 -14.82 31.60 -4.80
C ILE A 486 -14.91 32.26 -3.41
N ALA A 487 -14.99 31.47 -2.33
CA ALA A 487 -15.06 31.99 -0.97
C ALA A 487 -13.82 32.81 -0.56
N ASN A 488 -12.63 32.48 -1.05
CA ASN A 488 -11.40 33.23 -0.81
C ASN A 488 -11.41 34.63 -1.42
N PHE A 489 -12.23 34.86 -2.45
CA PHE A 489 -12.43 36.17 -3.08
C PHE A 489 -13.80 36.79 -2.79
N THR A 490 -14.53 36.26 -1.81
CA THR A 490 -15.79 36.86 -1.32
C THR A 490 -15.57 37.52 0.04
N GLU A 491 -15.80 38.82 0.11
CA GLU A 491 -15.85 39.59 1.36
C GLU A 491 -17.28 40.01 1.71
N LYS A 492 -17.44 40.92 2.69
CA LYS A 492 -18.75 41.34 3.19
C LYS A 492 -19.58 42.10 2.16
N ASP A 493 -18.92 42.79 1.23
CA ASP A 493 -19.51 43.57 0.14
C ASP A 493 -19.72 42.75 -1.14
N GLY A 494 -19.22 41.50 -1.19
CA GLY A 494 -19.56 40.53 -2.22
C GLY A 494 -18.33 39.82 -2.81
N PHE A 495 -18.54 39.20 -3.98
CA PHE A 495 -17.51 38.48 -4.71
C PHE A 495 -16.69 39.41 -5.62
N HIS A 496 -15.37 39.45 -5.39
CA HIS A 496 -14.40 40.28 -6.08
C HIS A 496 -13.75 39.53 -7.25
N GLU A 497 -14.48 39.44 -8.35
CA GLU A 497 -14.05 38.76 -9.58
C GLU A 497 -12.70 39.26 -10.10
N ASN A 498 -12.48 40.58 -10.17
CA ASN A 498 -11.21 41.15 -10.65
C ASN A 498 -10.00 40.71 -9.80
N ASN A 499 -10.19 40.50 -8.49
CA ASN A 499 -9.12 40.03 -7.61
C ASN A 499 -8.81 38.55 -7.87
N LEU A 500 -9.82 37.72 -8.14
CA LEU A 500 -9.63 36.34 -8.57
C LEU A 500 -8.86 36.27 -9.89
N MET A 501 -9.30 37.04 -10.91
CA MET A 501 -8.63 37.05 -12.22
C MET A 501 -7.17 37.50 -12.12
N LYS A 502 -6.92 38.53 -11.30
CA LYS A 502 -5.57 39.00 -11.01
C LYS A 502 -4.75 37.93 -10.31
N ALA A 503 -5.27 37.25 -9.28
CA ALA A 503 -4.54 36.21 -8.56
C ALA A 503 -4.18 35.00 -9.46
N LEU A 504 -5.07 34.62 -10.39
CA LEU A 504 -4.78 33.59 -11.38
C LEU A 504 -3.68 34.02 -12.37
N THR A 505 -3.64 35.30 -12.74
CA THR A 505 -2.65 35.83 -13.68
C THR A 505 -1.30 36.14 -13.02
N ASP A 506 -1.29 36.54 -11.74
CA ASP A 506 -0.09 36.91 -10.98
C ASP A 506 0.67 35.68 -10.44
N LEU A 507 0.14 34.46 -10.59
CA LEU A 507 0.86 33.25 -10.23
C LEU A 507 2.18 33.15 -11.01
N PRO A 508 3.31 32.79 -10.36
CA PRO A 508 4.54 32.50 -11.06
C PRO A 508 4.30 31.44 -12.14
N PRO A 509 4.82 31.61 -13.37
CA PRO A 509 4.56 30.67 -14.45
C PRO A 509 5.18 29.31 -14.11
N PHE A 510 4.38 28.26 -14.23
CA PHE A 510 4.84 26.88 -14.15
C PHE A 510 3.99 25.99 -15.06
N GLN A 511 4.58 24.88 -15.50
CA GLN A 511 3.93 23.88 -16.35
C GLN A 511 4.34 22.50 -15.88
N THR A 512 3.38 21.57 -15.92
CA THR A 512 3.59 20.16 -15.59
C THR A 512 3.31 19.32 -16.83
N VAL A 513 4.31 18.57 -17.27
CA VAL A 513 4.19 17.58 -18.35
C VAL A 513 4.23 16.20 -17.73
N GLU A 514 3.27 15.36 -18.11
CA GLU A 514 3.24 13.95 -17.74
C GLU A 514 3.26 13.10 -19.00
N GLU A 515 4.21 12.17 -19.08
CA GLU A 515 4.28 11.21 -20.16
C GLU A 515 4.55 9.80 -19.64
N GLU A 516 3.94 8.81 -20.28
CA GLU A 516 4.28 7.42 -20.07
C GLU A 516 5.40 7.00 -21.03
N TYR A 517 6.27 6.12 -20.56
CA TYR A 517 7.37 5.55 -21.32
C TYR A 517 7.38 4.03 -21.13
N PHE A 518 7.25 3.31 -22.24
CA PHE A 518 7.21 1.86 -22.31
C PHE A 518 8.50 1.39 -22.99
N PRO A 519 9.45 0.80 -22.26
CA PRO A 519 10.71 0.32 -22.84
C PRO A 519 10.52 -0.89 -23.75
N GLU A 520 11.38 -1.02 -24.76
CA GLU A 520 11.43 -2.15 -25.68
C GLU A 520 12.05 -3.37 -24.97
N GLY A 521 11.31 -4.49 -24.90
CA GLY A 521 11.83 -5.76 -24.37
C GLY A 521 11.12 -6.35 -23.15
N GLY A 522 10.13 -5.68 -22.57
CA GLY A 522 9.27 -6.23 -21.51
C GLY A 522 9.98 -6.45 -20.16
N ASP A 523 9.45 -5.83 -19.11
CA ASP A 523 9.65 -6.04 -17.65
C ASP A 523 11.02 -6.40 -17.04
N GLU A 524 12.11 -6.49 -17.80
CA GLU A 524 13.44 -6.70 -17.23
C GLU A 524 13.94 -5.44 -16.54
N ASN A 525 13.81 -5.51 -15.21
CA ASN A 525 14.64 -4.86 -14.20
C ASN A 525 14.34 -3.38 -13.89
N LYS A 526 13.05 -3.02 -13.72
CA LYS A 526 12.59 -1.73 -13.14
C LYS A 526 13.35 -1.34 -11.88
N ALA A 527 13.61 -2.30 -10.99
CA ALA A 527 14.38 -2.08 -9.75
C ALA A 527 15.85 -1.74 -10.03
N SER A 528 16.48 -2.37 -11.04
CA SER A 528 17.84 -2.07 -11.47
C SER A 528 17.93 -0.70 -12.14
N LEU A 529 16.95 -0.35 -13.00
CA LEU A 529 16.87 0.98 -13.61
C LEU A 529 16.70 2.07 -12.55
N LEU A 530 15.79 1.87 -11.60
CA LEU A 530 15.62 2.80 -10.48
C LEU A 530 16.91 2.86 -9.62
N ALA A 531 17.54 1.73 -9.30
CA ALA A 531 18.81 1.75 -8.58
C ALA A 531 19.91 2.57 -9.31
N ARG A 532 19.99 2.48 -10.64
CA ARG A 532 20.93 3.22 -11.48
C ARG A 532 20.58 4.71 -11.63
N LEU A 533 19.30 5.05 -11.72
CA LEU A 533 18.83 6.44 -11.70
C LEU A 533 19.08 7.10 -10.33
N SER A 534 19.00 6.32 -9.24
CA SER A 534 19.28 6.83 -7.89
C SER A 534 20.78 7.09 -7.69
N SER A 535 21.65 6.23 -8.20
CA SER A 535 23.10 6.47 -8.16
C SER A 535 23.53 7.65 -9.04
N ALA A 536 22.72 8.06 -10.03
CA ALA A 536 22.93 9.26 -10.85
C ALA A 536 22.48 10.57 -10.17
N GLY A 537 22.29 10.58 -8.84
CA GLY A 537 21.92 11.78 -8.07
C GLY A 537 20.42 11.94 -7.79
N GLY A 538 19.61 10.95 -8.18
CA GLY A 538 18.19 10.92 -7.90
C GLY A 538 17.90 10.51 -6.45
N LYS A 539 17.00 11.23 -5.78
CA LYS A 539 16.49 10.84 -4.46
C LYS A 539 15.21 10.03 -4.66
N GLY A 540 15.13 8.81 -4.13
CA GLY A 540 14.01 7.93 -4.43
C GLY A 540 13.33 7.25 -3.24
N LYS A 541 11.99 7.32 -3.22
CA LYS A 541 11.08 6.57 -2.33
C LYS A 541 9.87 6.00 -3.13
N GLU A 542 9.13 6.82 -3.90
CA GLU A 542 8.02 6.39 -4.82
C GLU A 542 8.44 6.21 -6.30
N GLY A 543 9.73 6.04 -6.54
CA GLY A 543 10.35 6.36 -7.82
C GLY A 543 11.53 7.27 -7.56
N ILE A 544 11.99 8.00 -8.57
CA ILE A 544 13.20 8.82 -8.46
C ILE A 544 12.90 10.23 -8.91
N ALA A 545 13.21 11.17 -8.02
CA ALA A 545 13.06 12.58 -8.28
C ALA A 545 14.41 13.26 -8.42
N PHE A 546 14.50 14.19 -9.35
CA PHE A 546 15.64 15.05 -9.59
C PHE A 546 15.18 16.50 -9.56
N SER A 547 15.95 17.34 -8.86
CA SER A 547 15.90 18.79 -9.02
C SER A 547 17.01 19.18 -9.99
N THR A 548 16.66 19.79 -11.10
CA THR A 548 17.59 20.33 -12.10
C THR A 548 17.59 21.85 -12.00
N GLY A 549 18.60 22.53 -12.57
CA GLY A 549 18.61 24.00 -12.63
C GLY A 549 17.40 24.57 -13.38
N ASN A 550 16.78 23.76 -14.26
CA ASN A 550 15.67 24.16 -15.12
C ASN A 550 14.31 23.60 -14.66
N GLY A 551 14.23 22.88 -13.52
CA GLY A 551 12.95 22.36 -13.04
C GLY A 551 13.05 21.13 -12.14
N PHE A 552 11.94 20.40 -12.05
CA PHE A 552 11.81 19.18 -11.27
C PHE A 552 11.35 18.05 -12.19
N ILE A 553 11.89 16.85 -11.98
CA ILE A 553 11.45 15.67 -12.73
C ILE A 553 11.34 14.47 -11.80
N ALA A 554 10.26 13.72 -11.92
CA ALA A 554 9.99 12.50 -11.17
C ALA A 554 9.70 11.34 -12.12
N VAL A 555 10.31 10.19 -11.86
CA VAL A 555 10.09 8.95 -12.61
C VAL A 555 9.52 7.93 -11.64
N THR A 556 8.27 7.50 -11.89
CA THR A 556 7.56 6.53 -11.06
C THR A 556 7.25 5.25 -11.85
N PRO A 557 7.48 4.05 -11.30
CA PRO A 557 7.21 2.80 -12.01
C PRO A 557 5.71 2.58 -12.26
N ARG A 558 5.38 1.91 -13.37
CA ARG A 558 4.04 1.43 -13.78
C ARG A 558 4.08 -0.06 -14.13
N LYS A 559 2.91 -0.70 -14.30
CA LYS A 559 2.80 -2.13 -14.66
C LYS A 559 3.58 -2.48 -15.93
N ASN A 560 3.53 -1.65 -16.98
CA ASN A 560 4.23 -1.90 -18.25
C ASN A 560 5.33 -0.88 -18.59
N GLY A 561 5.74 -0.01 -17.66
CA GLY A 561 6.70 1.05 -17.99
C GLY A 561 6.95 2.03 -16.85
N PHE A 562 7.14 3.29 -17.20
CA PHE A 562 7.39 4.39 -16.29
C PHE A 562 6.48 5.57 -16.60
N ARG A 563 6.00 6.23 -15.56
CA ARG A 563 5.39 7.56 -15.66
C ARG A 563 6.47 8.58 -15.32
N ILE A 564 6.66 9.55 -16.20
CA ILE A 564 7.61 10.66 -16.05
C ILE A 564 6.80 11.93 -15.90
N ILE A 565 7.03 12.65 -14.80
CA ILE A 565 6.43 13.95 -14.54
C ILE A 565 7.55 14.99 -14.53
N ALA A 566 7.51 15.93 -15.45
CA ALA A 566 8.43 17.05 -15.53
C ALA A 566 7.69 18.35 -15.20
N GLN A 567 8.33 19.23 -14.42
CA GLN A 567 7.79 20.52 -14.00
C GLN A 567 8.83 21.59 -14.27
N SER A 568 8.45 22.66 -14.96
CA SER A 568 9.32 23.80 -15.27
C SER A 568 8.51 25.09 -15.36
N TYR A 569 9.15 26.21 -15.70
CA TYR A 569 8.50 27.53 -15.86
C TYR A 569 7.74 27.68 -17.19
N SER A 570 8.02 26.82 -18.18
CA SER A 570 7.32 26.81 -19.47
C SER A 570 7.05 25.39 -19.94
N MET A 571 6.10 25.25 -20.87
CA MET A 571 5.71 23.95 -21.44
C MET A 571 6.84 23.34 -22.26
N GLU A 572 7.56 24.17 -23.02
CA GLU A 572 8.73 23.78 -23.80
C GLU A 572 9.84 23.21 -22.90
N ALA A 573 10.17 23.91 -21.81
CA ALA A 573 11.20 23.46 -20.87
C ALA A 573 10.78 22.19 -20.11
N ALA A 574 9.49 22.04 -19.77
CA ALA A 574 8.98 20.82 -19.16
C ALA A 574 9.04 19.61 -20.12
N HIS A 575 8.69 19.80 -21.40
CA HIS A 575 8.85 18.76 -22.43
C HIS A 575 10.31 18.41 -22.69
N GLU A 576 11.21 19.39 -22.72
CA GLU A 576 12.65 19.16 -22.86
C GLU A 576 13.17 18.29 -21.72
N LEU A 577 12.84 18.62 -20.46
CA LEU A 577 13.18 17.79 -19.30
C LEU A 577 12.64 16.36 -19.41
N CYS A 578 11.40 16.20 -19.86
CA CYS A 578 10.80 14.89 -20.07
C CYS A 578 11.54 14.08 -21.16
N THR A 579 11.86 14.73 -22.28
CA THR A 579 12.57 14.14 -23.42
C THR A 579 13.98 13.71 -23.03
N ASP A 580 14.72 14.57 -22.32
CA ASP A 580 16.04 14.27 -21.77
C ASP A 580 16.02 13.06 -20.84
N MET A 581 14.99 12.96 -20.00
CA MET A 581 14.84 11.83 -19.09
C MET A 581 14.50 10.54 -19.84
N LYS A 582 13.63 10.59 -20.85
CA LYS A 582 13.38 9.44 -21.72
C LYS A 582 14.67 8.98 -22.41
N GLY A 583 15.47 9.92 -22.95
CA GLY A 583 16.79 9.63 -23.52
C GLY A 583 17.75 8.97 -22.52
N LYS A 584 17.79 9.45 -21.28
CA LYS A 584 18.58 8.83 -20.20
C LYS A 584 18.10 7.42 -19.89
N ILE A 585 16.79 7.19 -19.80
CA ILE A 585 16.22 5.86 -19.54
C ILE A 585 16.57 4.91 -20.70
N ARG A 586 16.40 5.33 -21.95
CA ARG A 586 16.82 4.57 -23.16
C ARG A 586 18.30 4.19 -23.13
N GLY A 587 19.18 5.15 -22.85
CA GLY A 587 20.61 4.91 -22.76
C GLY A 587 21.01 3.96 -21.62
N ILE A 588 20.29 4.00 -20.50
CA ILE A 588 20.47 3.04 -19.39
C ILE A 588 20.05 1.63 -19.80
N LEU A 589 18.97 1.50 -20.57
CA LEU A 589 18.42 0.22 -21.04
C LEU A 589 19.16 -0.36 -22.26
N GLY A 590 19.97 0.45 -22.96
CA GLY A 590 20.70 0.00 -24.14
C GLY A 590 19.84 -0.11 -25.41
N GLU A 591 18.71 0.62 -25.46
CA GLU A 591 17.88 0.74 -26.66
C GLU A 591 18.63 1.54 -27.74
N ASN A 592 18.82 0.97 -28.93
CA ASN A 592 19.50 1.65 -30.05
C ASN A 592 18.60 2.75 -30.65
N GLU A 593 19.17 3.90 -31.03
CA GLU A 593 18.48 5.06 -31.63
C GLU A 593 17.79 4.80 -32.99
N ASN A 594 17.80 3.58 -33.51
CA ASN A 594 17.31 3.27 -34.84
C ASN A 594 16.04 2.42 -34.77
N HIS A 595 14.88 3.06 -34.57
CA HIS A 595 13.70 2.78 -35.39
C HIS A 595 12.69 3.92 -35.33
N LYS A 596 12.45 4.51 -36.51
CA LYS A 596 11.29 5.37 -36.77
C LYS A 596 10.01 4.55 -36.53
N THR A 597 9.07 5.17 -35.82
CA THR A 597 7.66 4.79 -35.66
C THR A 597 7.04 4.14 -36.90
N PRO A 598 6.17 3.12 -36.76
CA PRO A 598 5.07 2.94 -37.69
C PRO A 598 4.06 4.08 -37.58
#